data_AF-A0A353EQF5-F1
#
_entry.id   AF-A0A353EQF5-F1
#
_cell.length_a   1.000
_cell.length_b   1.000
_cell.length_c   1.000
_cell.angle_alpha   90.00
_cell.angle_beta   90.00
_cell.angle_gamma   90.00
#
_symmetry.space_group_name_H-M   'P 1'
#
loop_
_entity.id
_entity.type
_entity.pdbx_description
1 polymer ?
#
loop_
_entity_poly.entity_id
_entity_poly.type
_entity_poly.pdbx_seq_one_letter_code
_entity_poly.pdbx_strand_id
1 'polypeptide(L)'
;MTHIVNTRAIFINLLILIMSFSAQASELKHDGFLRLYNFHLNETLEIAYEKDHVPNPEAVKRVSQFLRSRDNAEVAGMNLDLIHLLDHLADHFGVDTLEIISGYRRPEFNEALRAEGRNVAKNSYHTKGMASDIHMDEITEKKLVNYVRRLGRGGVGYYPDLLMVHVDVGRVHTWQENEFTDRTDIGEFNKECSLDLKTDYLFYFDGQIQNLTVTNPEQISVREKMGLEHFFRGKWFPSGDLVVRNGLSQNLGLVQSQYTLPMKALGRMQERVDTVWMHPTELVLPYGKFRWKLETIDGKVQYSNEFYLKRM
;
A
#
# COMPACT_ATOMS: atom_id res chain seq x y z
N MET A 1 62.25 -54.58 -43.61
CA MET A 1 62.13 -54.66 -42.13
C MET A 1 61.71 -53.27 -41.65
N THR A 2 60.39 -53.04 -41.61
CA THR A 2 59.54 -53.00 -40.39
C THR A 2 59.74 -51.76 -39.53
N HIS A 3 58.74 -50.85 -39.60
CA HIS A 3 58.16 -49.93 -38.61
C HIS A 3 59.13 -49.08 -37.73
N ILE A 4 58.85 -47.81 -37.43
CA ILE A 4 57.73 -47.34 -36.61
C ILE A 4 57.55 -45.82 -36.84
N VAL A 5 56.30 -45.42 -37.02
CA VAL A 5 55.80 -44.04 -37.03
C VAL A 5 55.86 -43.49 -35.61
N ASN A 6 56.40 -42.28 -35.41
CA ASN A 6 56.31 -41.61 -34.10
C ASN A 6 55.70 -40.21 -34.28
N THR A 7 54.37 -40.19 -34.26
CA THR A 7 53.53 -38.99 -34.26
C THR A 7 53.59 -38.36 -32.86
N ARG A 8 54.34 -37.27 -32.69
CA ARG A 8 54.25 -36.47 -31.47
C ARG A 8 53.07 -35.50 -31.60
N ALA A 9 51.96 -35.87 -30.95
CA ALA A 9 50.84 -34.99 -30.68
C ALA A 9 51.28 -33.84 -29.75
N ILE A 10 51.10 -32.60 -30.19
CA ILE A 10 51.23 -31.41 -29.35
C ILE A 10 49.88 -31.20 -28.67
N PHE A 11 49.76 -31.58 -27.41
CA PHE A 11 48.64 -31.21 -26.55
C PHE A 11 48.85 -29.75 -26.11
N ILE A 12 48.09 -28.82 -26.70
CA ILE A 12 47.96 -27.45 -26.16
C ILE A 12 46.87 -27.50 -25.09
N ASN A 13 47.29 -27.47 -23.82
CA ASN A 13 46.39 -27.22 -22.69
C ASN A 13 45.96 -25.75 -22.72
N LEU A 14 44.79 -25.47 -23.29
CA LEU A 14 44.13 -24.17 -23.11
C LEU A 14 43.31 -24.21 -21.82
N LEU A 15 43.95 -23.83 -20.71
CA LEU A 15 43.27 -23.63 -19.44
C LEU A 15 42.42 -22.36 -19.54
N ILE A 16 41.16 -22.50 -19.91
CA ILE A 16 40.17 -21.40 -19.85
C ILE A 16 39.89 -21.15 -18.37
N LEU A 17 40.55 -20.13 -17.80
CA LEU A 17 40.22 -19.58 -16.50
C LEU A 17 38.86 -18.89 -16.63
N ILE A 18 37.77 -19.61 -16.38
CA ILE A 18 36.45 -19.01 -16.20
C ILE A 18 36.53 -18.23 -14.89
N MET A 19 36.85 -16.94 -14.97
CA MET A 19 36.57 -16.03 -13.88
C MET A 19 35.06 -15.95 -13.71
N SER A 20 34.54 -16.72 -12.75
CA SER A 20 33.20 -16.55 -12.25
C SER A 20 33.11 -15.17 -11.60
N PHE A 21 32.76 -14.15 -12.39
CA PHE A 21 32.15 -12.95 -11.85
C PHE A 21 30.78 -13.37 -11.32
N SER A 22 30.73 -13.77 -10.06
CA SER A 22 29.47 -13.69 -9.32
C SER A 22 29.13 -12.22 -9.27
N ALA A 23 28.21 -11.77 -10.13
CA ALA A 23 27.56 -10.49 -9.95
C ALA A 23 26.86 -10.55 -8.59
N GLN A 24 27.51 -10.05 -7.54
CA GLN A 24 26.85 -9.80 -6.27
C GLN A 24 25.67 -8.89 -6.62
N ALA A 25 24.44 -9.37 -6.44
CA ALA A 25 23.27 -8.53 -6.65
C ALA A 25 23.46 -7.29 -5.76
N SER A 26 23.38 -6.10 -6.36
CA SER A 26 23.57 -4.85 -5.61
C SER A 26 22.62 -4.84 -4.41
N GLU A 27 23.14 -4.48 -3.25
CA GLU A 27 22.36 -4.28 -2.03
C GLU A 27 21.22 -3.29 -2.31
N LEU A 28 20.05 -3.55 -1.74
CA LEU A 28 18.93 -2.62 -1.85
C LEU A 28 19.28 -1.37 -1.05
N LYS A 29 19.07 -0.19 -1.63
CA LYS A 29 19.27 1.05 -0.88
C LYS A 29 18.13 1.25 0.10
N HIS A 30 18.44 1.44 1.37
CA HIS A 30 17.46 1.73 2.41
C HIS A 30 18.11 2.56 3.53
N ASP A 31 17.32 3.26 4.34
CA ASP A 31 17.81 4.14 5.41
C ASP A 31 17.90 3.48 6.80
N GLY A 32 17.36 2.26 6.94
CA GLY A 32 17.37 1.50 8.20
C GLY A 32 16.22 1.86 9.14
N PHE A 33 15.22 2.61 8.67
CA PHE A 33 14.10 3.11 9.43
C PHE A 33 12.75 2.73 8.81
N LEU A 34 11.93 2.01 9.56
CA LEU A 34 10.59 1.62 9.11
C LEU A 34 9.50 2.41 9.82
N ARG A 35 8.53 2.89 9.03
CA ARG A 35 7.21 3.32 9.49
C ARG A 35 6.16 2.38 8.90
N LEU A 36 5.50 1.61 9.76
CA LEU A 36 4.55 0.58 9.37
C LEU A 36 3.19 0.82 10.02
N TYR A 37 2.13 0.48 9.29
CA TYR A 37 0.77 0.35 9.81
C TYR A 37 0.23 -1.04 9.51
N ASN A 38 -0.29 -1.75 10.52
CA ASN A 38 -0.87 -3.08 10.33
C ASN A 38 -2.39 -2.96 10.17
N PHE A 39 -2.88 -3.24 8.96
CA PHE A 39 -4.28 -3.03 8.59
C PHE A 39 -5.27 -3.84 9.44
N HIS A 40 -4.95 -5.10 9.75
CA HIS A 40 -5.87 -5.97 10.50
C HIS A 40 -5.81 -5.80 12.01
N LEU A 41 -4.63 -5.43 12.53
CA LEU A 41 -4.43 -5.27 13.98
C LEU A 41 -4.62 -3.81 14.44
N ASN A 42 -4.72 -2.87 13.50
CA ASN A 42 -4.79 -1.44 13.76
C ASN A 42 -3.62 -0.95 14.65
N GLU A 43 -2.41 -1.44 14.34
CA GLU A 43 -1.18 -1.14 15.08
C GLU A 43 -0.23 -0.30 14.23
N THR A 44 0.59 0.54 14.87
CA THR A 44 1.65 1.30 14.20
C THR A 44 3.02 0.96 14.78
N LEU A 45 4.06 1.02 13.96
CA LEU A 45 5.45 0.87 14.37
C LEU A 45 6.33 1.89 13.66
N GLU A 46 7.08 2.66 14.43
CA GLU A 46 8.17 3.48 13.93
C GLU A 46 9.47 3.02 14.61
N ILE A 47 10.45 2.59 13.83
CA ILE A 47 11.66 1.97 14.39
C ILE A 47 12.87 2.10 13.47
N ALA A 48 13.99 2.53 14.04
CA ALA A 48 15.32 2.31 13.45
C ALA A 48 15.72 0.87 13.75
N TYR A 49 15.67 -0.01 12.75
CA TYR A 49 16.08 -1.42 12.91
C TYR A 49 17.54 -1.65 12.55
N GLU A 50 18.14 -0.70 11.85
CA GLU A 50 19.52 -0.76 11.39
C GLU A 50 20.16 0.63 11.46
N LYS A 51 21.47 0.67 11.71
CA LYS A 51 22.25 1.89 11.64
C LYS A 51 23.63 1.57 11.07
N ASP A 52 24.08 2.36 10.10
CA ASP A 52 25.40 2.21 9.47
C ASP A 52 25.65 0.76 8.98
N HIS A 53 24.64 0.13 8.37
CA HIS A 53 24.65 -1.27 7.92
C HIS A 53 24.76 -2.34 9.03
N VAL A 54 24.51 -1.97 10.28
CA VAL A 54 24.53 -2.89 11.43
C VAL A 54 23.11 -3.04 12.00
N PRO A 55 22.45 -4.20 11.80
CA PRO A 55 21.12 -4.46 12.35
C PRO A 55 21.15 -4.47 13.88
N ASN A 56 20.14 -3.86 14.49
CA ASN A 56 19.87 -3.97 15.92
C ASN A 56 18.96 -5.20 16.16
N PRO A 57 19.46 -6.28 16.80
CA PRO A 57 18.68 -7.51 16.96
C PRO A 57 17.36 -7.35 17.71
N GLU A 58 17.32 -6.46 18.71
CA GLU A 58 16.09 -6.20 19.47
C GLU A 58 15.07 -5.44 18.62
N ALA A 59 15.54 -4.52 17.78
CA ALA A 59 14.66 -3.81 16.86
C ALA A 59 14.10 -4.74 15.76
N VAL A 60 14.94 -5.61 15.19
CA VAL A 60 14.51 -6.65 14.24
C VAL A 60 13.48 -7.60 14.87
N LYS A 61 13.64 -7.94 16.15
CA LYS A 61 12.66 -8.72 16.90
C LYS A 61 11.33 -7.98 17.08
N ARG A 62 11.36 -6.66 17.33
CA ARG A 62 10.15 -5.83 17.38
C ARG A 62 9.44 -5.75 16.02
N VAL A 63 10.19 -5.64 14.92
CA VAL A 63 9.62 -5.74 13.57
C VAL A 63 8.96 -7.11 13.37
N SER A 64 9.61 -8.19 13.82
CA SER A 64 9.05 -9.56 13.73
C SER A 64 7.77 -9.72 14.55
N GLN A 65 7.70 -9.14 15.75
CA GLN A 65 6.48 -9.10 16.57
C GLN A 65 5.36 -8.30 15.89
N PHE A 66 5.68 -7.20 15.21
CA PHE A 66 4.70 -6.42 14.47
C PHE A 66 4.13 -7.19 13.28
N LEU A 67 4.98 -7.98 12.60
CA LEU A 67 4.64 -8.82 11.45
C LEU A 67 4.11 -10.21 11.84
N ARG A 68 3.70 -10.43 13.09
CA ARG A 68 3.20 -11.72 13.60
C ARG A 68 1.93 -12.22 12.91
N SER A 69 1.60 -13.50 13.12
CA SER A 69 0.36 -14.10 12.62
C SER A 69 -0.85 -13.41 13.26
N ARG A 70 -1.72 -12.82 12.43
CA ARG A 70 -2.83 -11.98 12.91
C ARG A 70 -3.92 -12.74 13.68
N ASP A 71 -3.99 -14.05 13.51
CA ASP A 71 -5.08 -14.87 14.01
C ASP A 71 -4.87 -15.36 15.45
N ASN A 72 -3.62 -15.52 15.89
CA ASN A 72 -3.28 -15.93 17.25
C ASN A 72 -2.08 -15.18 17.87
N ALA A 73 -1.56 -14.15 17.18
CA ALA A 73 -0.37 -13.39 17.57
C ALA A 73 0.94 -14.20 17.64
N GLU A 74 1.01 -15.38 17.01
CA GLU A 74 2.25 -16.16 16.95
C GLU A 74 3.35 -15.42 16.17
N VAL A 75 4.54 -15.36 16.77
CA VAL A 75 5.70 -14.65 16.23
C VAL A 75 6.69 -15.65 15.66
N ALA A 76 7.15 -15.40 14.43
CA ALA A 76 8.33 -16.04 13.86
C ALA A 76 9.40 -14.98 13.55
N GLY A 77 10.66 -15.41 13.46
CA GLY A 77 11.73 -14.52 13.00
C GLY A 77 11.50 -14.11 11.55
N MET A 78 11.40 -12.82 11.29
CA MET A 78 11.33 -12.30 9.93
C MET A 78 12.72 -12.27 9.31
N ASN A 79 12.82 -12.67 8.04
CA ASN A 79 14.07 -12.64 7.30
C ASN A 79 14.54 -11.18 7.13
N LEU A 80 15.80 -10.91 7.42
CA LEU A 80 16.36 -9.55 7.34
C LEU A 80 16.29 -8.99 5.91
N ASP A 81 16.49 -9.82 4.87
CA ASP A 81 16.37 -9.38 3.48
C ASP A 81 14.95 -8.90 3.16
N LEU A 82 13.92 -9.46 3.81
CA LEU A 82 12.55 -8.99 3.65
C LEU A 82 12.38 -7.62 4.31
N ILE A 83 12.95 -7.42 5.50
CA ILE A 83 12.91 -6.12 6.19
C ILE A 83 13.60 -5.06 5.32
N HIS A 84 14.78 -5.37 4.76
CA HIS A 84 15.48 -4.50 3.80
C HIS A 84 14.65 -4.22 2.55
N LEU A 85 13.92 -5.21 2.02
CA LEU A 85 13.03 -5.02 0.88
C LEU A 85 11.87 -4.08 1.22
N LEU A 86 11.22 -4.26 2.36
CA LEU A 86 10.13 -3.38 2.80
C LEU A 86 10.60 -1.94 2.97
N ASP A 87 11.76 -1.76 3.61
CA ASP A 87 12.39 -0.46 3.82
C ASP A 87 12.75 0.20 2.48
N HIS A 88 13.45 -0.52 1.61
CA HIS A 88 13.78 -0.07 0.27
C HIS A 88 12.56 0.37 -0.55
N LEU A 89 11.44 -0.35 -0.46
CA LEU A 89 10.22 0.00 -1.16
C LEU A 89 9.59 1.28 -0.58
N ALA A 90 9.58 1.43 0.75
CA ALA A 90 9.09 2.64 1.40
C ALA A 90 9.92 3.86 0.97
N ASP A 91 11.26 3.74 1.01
CA ASP A 91 12.21 4.78 0.60
C ASP A 91 12.12 5.12 -0.88
N HIS A 92 12.08 4.11 -1.75
CA HIS A 92 12.03 4.31 -3.21
C HIS A 92 10.81 5.14 -3.61
N PHE A 93 9.65 4.85 -3.01
CA PHE A 93 8.42 5.56 -3.30
C PHE A 93 8.22 6.81 -2.44
N GLY A 94 9.05 7.03 -1.41
CA GLY A 94 8.91 8.14 -0.48
C GLY A 94 7.51 8.21 0.11
N VAL A 95 7.00 7.06 0.58
CA VAL A 95 5.72 6.96 1.30
C VAL A 95 5.98 7.23 2.78
N ASP A 96 5.03 7.86 3.47
CA ASP A 96 5.23 8.13 4.89
C ASP A 96 5.13 6.86 5.73
N THR A 97 4.15 6.01 5.42
CA THR A 97 3.85 4.79 6.16
C THR A 97 3.54 3.65 5.19
N LEU A 98 4.23 2.54 5.33
CA LEU A 98 3.94 1.32 4.58
C LEU A 98 2.83 0.53 5.28
N GLU A 99 1.75 0.22 4.57
CA GLU A 99 0.68 -0.60 5.13
C GLU A 99 1.01 -2.09 4.96
N ILE A 100 0.96 -2.81 6.08
CA ILE A 100 1.10 -4.26 6.15
C ILE A 100 -0.30 -4.85 6.20
N ILE A 101 -0.66 -5.56 5.13
CA ILE A 101 -1.86 -6.39 5.10
C ILE A 101 -1.58 -7.70 5.82
N SER A 102 -0.44 -8.36 5.58
CA SER A 102 -0.04 -9.50 6.39
C SER A 102 1.46 -9.80 6.34
N GLY A 103 2.02 -10.19 7.49
CA GLY A 103 3.40 -10.65 7.63
C GLY A 103 3.49 -12.18 7.73
N TYR A 104 4.13 -12.70 8.77
CA TYR A 104 4.14 -14.13 9.08
C TYR A 104 2.73 -14.71 9.18
N ARG A 105 2.56 -15.93 8.70
CA ARG A 105 1.34 -16.73 8.87
C ARG A 105 1.72 -18.07 9.47
N ARG A 106 1.14 -18.43 10.61
CA ARG A 106 1.33 -19.79 11.12
C ARG A 106 0.82 -20.83 10.10
N PRO A 107 1.45 -22.02 9.99
CA PRO A 107 1.09 -23.02 8.99
C PRO A 107 -0.40 -23.41 8.98
N GLU A 108 -1.02 -23.55 10.15
CA GLU A 108 -2.43 -23.92 10.26
C GLU A 108 -3.37 -22.81 9.79
N PHE A 109 -3.00 -21.54 10.02
CA PHE A 109 -3.77 -20.41 9.50
C PHE A 109 -3.68 -20.35 7.97
N ASN A 110 -2.49 -20.61 7.41
CA ASN A 110 -2.31 -20.70 5.97
C ASN A 110 -3.16 -21.84 5.36
N GLU A 111 -3.26 -22.99 6.04
CA GLU A 111 -4.13 -24.09 5.59
C GLU A 111 -5.62 -23.78 5.77
N ALA A 112 -6.01 -23.09 6.84
CA ALA A 112 -7.39 -22.63 7.02
C ALA A 112 -7.84 -21.71 5.88
N LEU A 113 -7.02 -20.73 5.49
CA LEU A 113 -7.29 -19.87 4.33
C LEU A 113 -7.45 -20.67 3.03
N ARG A 114 -6.64 -21.73 2.85
CA ARG A 114 -6.77 -22.64 1.70
C ARG A 114 -8.07 -23.43 1.73
N ALA A 115 -8.48 -23.91 2.90
CA ALA A 115 -9.74 -24.64 3.08
C ALA A 115 -10.96 -23.74 2.80
N GLU A 116 -10.85 -22.43 3.03
CA GLU A 116 -11.84 -21.42 2.67
C GLU A 116 -11.85 -21.06 1.17
N GLY A 117 -11.03 -21.72 0.36
CA GLY A 117 -10.95 -21.50 -1.09
C GLY A 117 -10.17 -20.25 -1.50
N ARG A 118 -9.38 -19.65 -0.60
CA ARG A 118 -8.49 -18.53 -0.97
C ARG A 118 -7.30 -19.05 -1.80
N ASN A 119 -6.82 -18.22 -2.73
CA ASN A 119 -5.65 -18.48 -3.57
C ASN A 119 -4.34 -18.38 -2.76
N VAL A 120 -4.12 -19.30 -1.84
CA VAL A 120 -2.95 -19.32 -0.93
C VAL A 120 -2.07 -20.54 -1.22
N ALA A 121 -0.77 -20.33 -1.40
CA ALA A 121 0.17 -21.43 -1.68
C ALA A 121 0.36 -22.34 -0.45
N LYS A 122 0.45 -23.66 -0.69
CA LYS A 122 0.74 -24.65 0.37
C LYS A 122 2.10 -24.39 1.05
N ASN A 123 3.12 -24.07 0.25
CA ASN A 123 4.47 -23.77 0.71
C ASN A 123 4.75 -22.26 0.64
N SER A 124 3.84 -21.47 1.21
CA SER A 124 3.92 -20.01 1.21
C SER A 124 5.18 -19.49 1.91
N TYR A 125 5.79 -18.42 1.40
CA TYR A 125 6.91 -17.76 2.08
C TYR A 125 6.47 -17.00 3.34
N HIS A 126 5.18 -16.72 3.51
CA HIS A 126 4.64 -16.17 4.77
C HIS A 126 4.88 -17.11 5.96
N THR A 127 4.82 -18.43 5.76
CA THR A 127 5.06 -19.40 6.85
C THR A 127 6.53 -19.53 7.24
N LYS A 128 7.42 -18.84 6.51
CA LYS A 128 8.87 -18.82 6.74
C LYS A 128 9.38 -17.45 7.20
N GLY A 129 8.49 -16.47 7.41
CA GLY A 129 8.88 -15.09 7.69
C GLY A 129 9.62 -14.42 6.53
N MET A 130 9.38 -14.88 5.29
CA MET A 130 10.10 -14.43 4.08
C MET A 130 9.20 -13.66 3.11
N ALA A 131 7.94 -13.40 3.46
CA ALA A 131 7.01 -12.64 2.64
C ALA A 131 6.17 -11.66 3.46
N SER A 132 5.68 -10.63 2.78
CA SER A 132 4.68 -9.71 3.29
C SER A 132 3.71 -9.34 2.17
N ASP A 133 2.46 -9.17 2.54
CA ASP A 133 1.45 -8.53 1.71
C ASP A 133 1.34 -7.08 2.16
N ILE A 134 1.45 -6.15 1.20
CA ILE A 134 1.60 -4.71 1.47
C ILE A 134 0.64 -3.87 0.63
N HIS A 135 0.35 -2.68 1.14
CA HIS A 135 -0.36 -1.59 0.46
C HIS A 135 0.39 -0.27 0.69
N MET A 136 0.25 0.67 -0.25
CA MET A 136 0.78 2.03 -0.14
C MET A 136 -0.33 2.99 -0.53
N ASP A 137 -0.80 3.81 0.42
CA ASP A 137 -1.94 4.70 0.19
C ASP A 137 -1.68 5.65 -1.00
N GLU A 138 -0.45 6.09 -1.22
CA GLU A 138 -0.08 7.06 -2.25
C GLU A 138 0.28 6.46 -3.61
N ILE A 139 0.54 5.14 -3.70
CA ILE A 139 1.08 4.48 -4.89
C ILE A 139 0.10 3.43 -5.40
N THR A 140 -0.05 3.31 -6.72
CA THR A 140 -0.87 2.24 -7.30
C THR A 140 -0.15 0.90 -7.21
N GLU A 141 -0.89 -0.16 -6.96
CA GLU A 141 -0.38 -1.53 -6.86
C GLU A 141 0.34 -1.93 -8.17
N LYS A 142 -0.17 -1.50 -9.31
CA LYS A 142 0.45 -1.70 -10.63
C LYS A 142 1.85 -1.08 -10.71
N LYS A 143 2.02 0.15 -10.19
CA LYS A 143 3.32 0.84 -10.16
C LYS A 143 4.30 0.12 -9.22
N LEU A 144 3.84 -0.28 -8.05
CA LEU A 144 4.62 -1.05 -7.07
C LEU A 144 5.07 -2.40 -7.65
N VAL A 145 4.15 -3.21 -8.18
CA VAL A 145 4.46 -4.51 -8.80
C VAL A 145 5.47 -4.35 -9.94
N ASN A 146 5.26 -3.37 -10.82
CA ASN A 146 6.18 -3.12 -11.92
C ASN A 146 7.58 -2.75 -11.44
N TYR A 147 7.70 -2.03 -10.32
CA TYR A 147 8.98 -1.75 -9.70
C TYR A 147 9.64 -3.01 -9.12
N VAL A 148 8.92 -3.78 -8.31
CA VAL A 148 9.45 -5.02 -7.70
C VAL A 148 9.90 -6.02 -8.77
N ARG A 149 9.14 -6.18 -9.87
CA ARG A 149 9.53 -7.00 -11.02
C ARG A 149 10.88 -6.58 -11.62
N ARG A 150 11.16 -5.28 -11.70
CA ARG A 150 12.43 -4.74 -12.22
C ARG A 150 13.60 -4.96 -11.28
N LEU A 151 13.39 -5.14 -9.98
CA LEU A 151 14.45 -5.49 -9.04
C LEU A 151 15.08 -6.86 -9.36
N GLY A 152 14.35 -7.74 -10.06
CA GLY A 152 14.86 -9.04 -10.48
C GLY A 152 15.26 -9.95 -9.32
N ARG A 153 14.65 -9.75 -8.15
CA ARG A 153 14.90 -10.53 -6.92
C ARG A 153 13.58 -10.78 -6.19
N GLY A 154 13.47 -11.94 -5.54
CA GLY A 154 12.26 -12.28 -4.78
C GLY A 154 11.04 -12.56 -5.66
N GLY A 155 9.93 -12.93 -5.02
CA GLY A 155 8.64 -13.06 -5.68
C GLY A 155 7.78 -11.82 -5.56
N VAL A 156 6.89 -11.62 -6.55
CA VAL A 156 5.86 -10.57 -6.51
C VAL A 156 4.52 -11.06 -7.06
N GLY A 157 3.47 -10.87 -6.25
CA GLY A 157 2.09 -11.17 -6.59
C GLY A 157 1.24 -9.90 -6.67
N TYR A 158 0.40 -9.80 -7.70
CA TYR A 158 -0.48 -8.65 -7.90
C TYR A 158 -1.95 -9.01 -7.63
N TYR A 159 -2.56 -8.34 -6.65
CA TYR A 159 -3.94 -8.56 -6.19
C TYR A 159 -4.72 -7.24 -6.14
N PRO A 160 -5.12 -6.69 -7.30
CA PRO A 160 -5.74 -5.37 -7.36
C PRO A 160 -7.08 -5.28 -6.63
N ASP A 161 -7.91 -6.32 -6.68
CA ASP A 161 -9.22 -6.38 -6.00
C ASP A 161 -9.10 -6.29 -4.48
N LEU A 162 -7.93 -6.67 -3.95
CA LEU A 162 -7.62 -6.63 -2.52
C LEU A 162 -6.77 -5.41 -2.13
N LEU A 163 -6.48 -4.51 -3.09
CA LEU A 163 -5.55 -3.39 -2.90
C LEU A 163 -4.20 -3.83 -2.35
N MET A 164 -3.70 -4.97 -2.82
CA MET A 164 -2.59 -5.67 -2.18
C MET A 164 -1.53 -6.08 -3.19
N VAL A 165 -0.27 -5.94 -2.78
CA VAL A 165 0.89 -6.50 -3.47
C VAL A 165 1.59 -7.47 -2.53
N HIS A 166 1.82 -8.69 -3.00
CA HIS A 166 2.66 -9.65 -2.32
C HIS A 166 4.12 -9.40 -2.69
N VAL A 167 5.02 -9.41 -1.71
CA VAL A 167 6.47 -9.41 -1.92
C VAL A 167 7.14 -10.47 -1.05
N ASP A 168 8.13 -11.18 -1.60
CA ASP A 168 8.94 -12.14 -0.85
C ASP A 168 10.41 -12.12 -1.26
N VAL A 169 11.27 -12.73 -0.46
CA VAL A 169 12.72 -12.83 -0.71
C VAL A 169 13.17 -14.24 -1.12
N GLY A 170 12.27 -14.99 -1.74
CA GLY A 170 12.55 -16.29 -2.34
C GLY A 170 13.22 -16.20 -3.71
N ARG A 171 13.06 -17.27 -4.51
CA ARG A 171 13.47 -17.27 -5.92
C ARG A 171 12.69 -16.22 -6.71
N VAL A 172 13.23 -15.76 -7.84
CA VAL A 172 12.50 -14.86 -8.74
C VAL A 172 11.25 -15.56 -9.29
N HIS A 173 10.07 -14.98 -9.04
CA HIS A 173 8.81 -15.44 -9.62
C HIS A 173 7.74 -14.35 -9.59
N THR A 174 6.74 -14.46 -10.45
CA THR A 174 5.66 -13.48 -10.54
C THR A 174 4.33 -14.16 -10.79
N TRP A 175 3.26 -13.63 -10.21
CA TRP A 175 1.89 -14.02 -10.52
C TRP A 175 0.96 -12.81 -10.39
N GLN A 176 -0.23 -12.92 -10.93
CA GLN A 176 -1.25 -11.87 -10.83
C GLN A 176 -2.64 -12.48 -10.92
N GLU A 177 -3.58 -11.87 -10.21
CA GLU A 177 -5.00 -12.06 -10.47
C GLU A 177 -5.42 -11.18 -11.66
N ASN A 178 -6.72 -11.20 -12.00
CA ASN A 178 -7.23 -10.38 -13.10
C ASN A 178 -7.01 -8.90 -12.79
N GLU A 179 -6.69 -8.11 -13.82
CA GLU A 179 -6.59 -6.66 -13.62
C GLU A 179 -7.96 -6.11 -13.25
N PHE A 180 -7.98 -5.29 -12.21
CA PHE A 180 -9.09 -4.39 -11.97
C PHE A 180 -8.91 -3.13 -12.84
N THR A 181 -9.98 -2.53 -13.34
CA THR A 181 -9.89 -1.26 -14.06
C THR A 181 -9.61 -0.12 -13.08
N ASP A 182 -8.77 0.87 -13.38
CA ASP A 182 -8.46 1.97 -12.44
C ASP A 182 -9.68 2.75 -11.89
N ARG A 183 -10.88 2.48 -12.42
CA ARG A 183 -12.18 3.04 -12.05
C ARG A 183 -13.09 1.96 -11.47
N THR A 184 -12.89 1.60 -10.20
CA THR A 184 -13.86 0.79 -9.43
C THR A 184 -14.82 1.70 -8.71
N ASP A 185 -16.10 1.44 -8.94
CA ASP A 185 -17.17 1.91 -8.07
C ASP A 185 -17.05 1.15 -6.75
N ILE A 186 -16.95 1.88 -5.65
CA ILE A 186 -16.82 1.31 -4.32
C ILE A 186 -18.14 1.42 -3.58
N GLY A 187 -18.53 0.33 -2.93
CA GLY A 187 -19.74 0.26 -2.12
C GLY A 187 -19.69 1.15 -0.88
N GLU A 188 -20.85 1.29 -0.23
CA GLU A 188 -21.05 2.10 0.96
C GLU A 188 -20.30 1.54 2.18
N PHE A 189 -19.55 2.41 2.86
CA PHE A 189 -19.09 2.17 4.22
C PHE A 189 -19.99 2.96 5.19
N ASN A 190 -20.65 2.25 6.10
CA ASN A 190 -21.63 2.72 7.10
C ASN A 190 -23.08 2.85 6.61
N LYS A 191 -23.90 1.84 6.94
CA LYS A 191 -25.36 1.79 6.73
C LYS A 191 -26.17 2.33 7.92
N GLU A 192 -25.53 3.01 8.86
CA GLU A 192 -26.16 3.39 10.13
C GLU A 192 -27.04 4.66 10.02
N CYS A 193 -26.92 5.41 8.92
CA CYS A 193 -27.79 6.55 8.60
C CYS A 193 -28.53 6.29 7.29
N SER A 194 -29.78 6.74 7.17
CA SER A 194 -30.55 6.75 5.92
C SER A 194 -30.05 7.78 4.89
N LEU A 195 -28.88 8.36 5.13
CA LEU A 195 -28.13 9.27 4.27
C LEU A 195 -26.99 8.48 3.63
N ASP A 196 -26.98 8.40 2.30
CA ASP A 196 -25.93 7.73 1.53
C ASP A 196 -24.98 8.78 0.94
N LEU A 197 -23.68 8.58 1.12
CA LEU A 197 -22.62 9.47 0.64
C LEU A 197 -21.60 8.65 -0.15
N LYS A 198 -21.43 8.96 -1.43
CA LYS A 198 -20.58 8.18 -2.34
C LYS A 198 -19.71 9.03 -3.22
N THR A 199 -18.46 8.62 -3.39
CA THR A 199 -17.61 9.07 -4.49
C THR A 199 -17.67 8.05 -5.64
N ASP A 200 -17.43 8.50 -6.86
CA ASP A 200 -17.59 7.67 -8.06
C ASP A 200 -16.47 6.67 -8.31
N TYR A 201 -15.25 6.95 -7.86
CA TYR A 201 -14.09 6.07 -8.00
C TYR A 201 -13.31 5.84 -6.71
N LEU A 202 -12.63 4.69 -6.69
CA LEU A 202 -11.64 4.35 -5.67
C LEU A 202 -10.33 5.12 -5.79
N PHE A 203 -9.85 5.36 -7.02
CA PHE A 203 -8.58 6.05 -7.27
C PHE A 203 -8.82 7.36 -8.03
N TYR A 204 -8.12 8.41 -7.60
CA TYR A 204 -8.01 9.67 -8.34
C TYR A 204 -6.55 10.06 -8.50
N PHE A 205 -6.28 10.70 -9.62
CA PHE A 205 -4.98 11.26 -9.99
C PHE A 205 -5.08 12.78 -10.16
N ASP A 206 -3.93 13.45 -10.24
CA ASP A 206 -3.85 14.90 -10.37
C ASP A 206 -4.77 15.47 -11.45
N GLY A 207 -5.62 16.43 -11.06
CA GLY A 207 -6.50 17.17 -11.96
C GLY A 207 -7.77 16.43 -12.36
N GLN A 208 -8.02 15.22 -11.83
CA GLN A 208 -9.28 14.52 -12.06
C GLN A 208 -10.42 15.13 -11.24
N ILE A 209 -11.62 15.03 -11.81
CA ILE A 209 -12.87 15.44 -11.17
C ILE A 209 -13.43 14.25 -10.40
N GLN A 210 -13.79 14.48 -9.15
CA GLN A 210 -14.53 13.55 -8.31
C GLN A 210 -16.01 13.92 -8.35
N ASN A 211 -16.87 12.95 -8.65
CA ASN A 211 -18.31 13.11 -8.47
C ASN A 211 -18.69 12.59 -7.09
N LEU A 212 -19.33 13.44 -6.29
CA LEU A 212 -19.85 13.08 -4.98
C LEU A 212 -21.38 13.08 -5.06
N THR A 213 -21.96 11.96 -4.66
CA THR A 213 -23.40 11.75 -4.63
C THR A 213 -23.85 11.68 -3.18
N VAL A 214 -24.88 12.47 -2.86
CA VAL A 214 -25.60 12.43 -1.58
C VAL A 214 -27.03 11.99 -1.84
N THR A 215 -27.46 10.87 -1.28
CA THR A 215 -28.85 10.40 -1.34
C THR A 215 -29.48 10.50 0.04
N ASN A 216 -30.58 11.25 0.18
CA ASN A 216 -31.25 11.45 1.46
C ASN A 216 -32.77 11.21 1.34
N PRO A 217 -33.22 9.95 1.15
CA PRO A 217 -34.63 9.62 0.98
C PRO A 217 -35.52 10.10 2.14
N GLU A 218 -34.98 10.21 3.35
CA GLU A 218 -35.71 10.62 4.55
C GLU A 218 -35.69 12.15 4.79
N GLN A 219 -35.06 12.93 3.90
CA GLN A 219 -34.98 14.40 4.00
C GLN A 219 -34.41 14.87 5.35
N ILE A 220 -33.41 14.15 5.87
CA ILE A 220 -32.73 14.47 7.13
C ILE A 220 -32.02 15.81 6.99
N SER A 221 -32.17 16.71 7.96
CA SER A 221 -31.47 17.99 7.95
C SER A 221 -29.98 17.81 8.24
N VAL A 222 -29.13 18.41 7.41
CA VAL A 222 -27.67 18.32 7.49
C VAL A 222 -27.00 19.67 7.75
N ARG A 223 -25.78 19.66 8.29
CA ARG A 223 -24.95 20.86 8.38
C ARG A 223 -24.48 21.30 6.98
N GLU A 224 -24.21 22.60 6.83
CA GLU A 224 -23.81 23.22 5.56
C GLU A 224 -22.37 22.89 5.12
N LYS A 225 -21.59 22.26 5.99
CA LYS A 225 -20.18 21.91 5.75
C LYS A 225 -19.99 20.41 5.68
N MET A 226 -19.21 19.99 4.70
CA MET A 226 -18.67 18.64 4.59
C MET A 226 -17.19 18.68 4.93
N GLY A 227 -16.78 17.85 5.88
CA GLY A 227 -15.36 17.69 6.21
C GLY A 227 -14.70 16.68 5.28
N LEU A 228 -13.46 16.92 4.90
CA LEU A 228 -12.60 15.89 4.33
C LEU A 228 -11.66 15.38 5.43
N GLU A 229 -11.61 14.06 5.59
CA GLU A 229 -10.66 13.41 6.49
C GLU A 229 -9.60 12.67 5.68
N HIS A 230 -8.36 12.78 6.13
CA HIS A 230 -7.20 12.06 5.63
C HIS A 230 -6.79 11.00 6.64
N PHE A 231 -6.59 9.77 6.18
CA PHE A 231 -6.05 8.70 6.98
C PHE A 231 -4.54 8.81 7.04
N PHE A 232 -3.99 8.85 8.24
CA PHE A 232 -2.57 8.98 8.47
C PHE A 232 -2.20 8.18 9.72
N ARG A 233 -1.27 7.23 9.57
CA ARG A 233 -0.71 6.43 10.68
C ARG A 233 -1.78 5.83 11.61
N GLY A 234 -2.79 5.17 11.05
CA GLY A 234 -3.83 4.49 11.82
C GLY A 234 -4.95 5.40 12.33
N LYS A 235 -4.97 6.69 11.98
CA LYS A 235 -5.95 7.66 12.46
C LYS A 235 -6.48 8.55 11.35
N TRP A 236 -7.73 8.97 11.48
CA TRP A 236 -8.35 9.96 10.60
C TRP A 236 -8.13 11.36 11.16
N PHE A 237 -7.64 12.26 10.32
CA PHE A 237 -7.44 13.67 10.64
C PHE A 237 -8.27 14.57 9.73
N PRO A 238 -8.86 15.65 10.23
CA PRO A 238 -9.42 16.69 9.38
C PRO A 238 -8.33 17.22 8.44
N SER A 239 -8.62 17.27 7.15
CA SER A 239 -7.69 17.77 6.13
C SER A 239 -8.18 19.10 5.56
N GLY A 240 -9.48 19.31 5.48
CA GLY A 240 -10.09 20.58 5.07
C GLY A 240 -11.61 20.48 5.07
N ASP A 241 -12.28 21.61 4.89
CA ASP A 241 -13.75 21.68 4.85
C ASP A 241 -14.24 22.18 3.50
N LEU A 242 -15.15 21.45 2.88
CA LEU A 242 -15.90 21.94 1.74
C LEU A 242 -17.19 22.63 2.21
N VAL A 243 -17.29 23.94 1.94
CA VAL A 243 -18.52 24.71 2.18
C VAL A 243 -19.46 24.51 0.99
N VAL A 244 -20.62 23.90 1.20
CA VAL A 244 -21.57 23.63 0.12
C VAL A 244 -22.39 24.90 -0.17
N ARG A 245 -21.80 25.86 -0.88
CA ARG A 245 -22.42 27.18 -1.13
C ARG A 245 -23.63 27.18 -2.07
N ASN A 246 -23.88 26.09 -2.80
CA ASN A 246 -25.05 25.94 -3.68
C ASN A 246 -26.13 25.02 -3.08
N GLY A 247 -26.24 24.98 -1.76
CA GLY A 247 -27.36 24.34 -1.08
C GLY A 247 -27.39 22.83 -1.31
N LEU A 248 -26.87 22.09 -0.34
CA LEU A 248 -27.65 20.95 0.14
C LEU A 248 -28.95 21.58 0.65
N SER A 249 -29.91 21.86 -0.24
CA SER A 249 -31.19 22.44 0.16
C SER A 249 -31.73 21.55 1.26
N GLN A 250 -32.33 22.14 2.28
CA GLN A 250 -32.75 21.46 3.52
C GLN A 250 -33.66 20.23 3.29
N ASN A 251 -34.07 19.97 2.06
CA ASN A 251 -34.64 18.72 1.56
C ASN A 251 -33.68 18.09 0.53
N LEU A 252 -32.70 17.31 1.00
CA LEU A 252 -31.85 16.55 0.10
C LEU A 252 -32.68 15.43 -0.53
N GLY A 253 -32.80 15.43 -1.85
CA GLY A 253 -33.20 14.25 -2.62
C GLY A 253 -31.96 13.47 -3.03
N LEU A 254 -31.82 13.20 -4.33
CA LEU A 254 -30.54 12.86 -4.95
C LEU A 254 -29.83 14.17 -5.29
N VAL A 255 -28.68 14.44 -4.66
CA VAL A 255 -27.81 15.58 -5.01
C VAL A 255 -26.49 15.03 -5.53
N GLN A 256 -26.18 15.37 -6.78
CA GLN A 256 -24.89 15.09 -7.39
C GLN A 256 -24.11 16.39 -7.55
N SER A 257 -22.92 16.43 -6.96
CA SER A 257 -22.02 17.57 -7.04
C SER A 257 -20.68 17.13 -7.63
N GLN A 258 -20.09 17.99 -8.46
CA GLN A 258 -18.78 17.75 -9.05
C GLN A 258 -17.74 18.58 -8.32
N TYR A 259 -16.64 17.95 -7.95
CA TYR A 259 -15.54 18.58 -7.25
C TYR A 259 -14.24 18.35 -8.00
N THR A 260 -13.54 19.43 -8.31
CA THR A 260 -12.13 19.31 -8.72
C THR A 260 -11.31 19.31 -7.45
N LEU A 261 -10.59 18.23 -7.18
CA LEU A 261 -9.69 18.16 -6.04
C LEU A 261 -8.42 18.98 -6.36
N PRO A 262 -8.16 20.12 -5.67
CA PRO A 262 -7.04 20.99 -6.01
C PRO A 262 -5.73 20.45 -5.42
N MET A 263 -5.19 19.36 -5.98
CA MET A 263 -4.08 18.63 -5.35
C MET A 263 -2.69 19.29 -5.55
N LYS A 264 -2.53 20.15 -6.56
CA LYS A 264 -1.29 20.93 -6.80
C LYS A 264 -1.26 22.29 -6.08
N ALA A 265 -2.33 22.66 -5.37
CA ALA A 265 -2.49 24.00 -4.79
C ALA A 265 -2.01 24.16 -3.34
N LEU A 266 -1.30 23.17 -2.78
CA LEU A 266 -0.61 23.35 -1.49
C LEU A 266 0.63 24.26 -1.59
N GLY A 267 1.03 24.66 -2.80
CA GLY A 267 2.25 25.45 -3.05
C GLY A 267 2.06 26.87 -3.61
N ARG A 268 0.87 27.28 -4.05
CA ARG A 268 0.56 28.67 -4.46
C ARG A 268 -0.94 28.82 -4.70
N MET A 269 -1.57 29.63 -3.85
CA MET A 269 -2.92 30.14 -4.08
C MET A 269 -2.94 30.98 -5.35
N GLN A 270 -3.75 30.60 -6.33
CA GLN A 270 -4.31 31.55 -7.28
C GLN A 270 -5.80 31.24 -7.49
N GLU A 271 -6.60 32.05 -6.80
CA GLU A 271 -8.00 32.44 -6.97
C GLU A 271 -9.07 31.37 -7.33
N ARG A 272 -10.02 31.26 -6.38
CA ARG A 272 -11.32 30.56 -6.37
C ARG A 272 -11.38 29.11 -5.87
N VAL A 273 -10.91 28.86 -4.65
CA VAL A 273 -11.59 27.93 -3.73
C VAL A 273 -11.39 28.46 -2.30
N ASP A 274 -12.48 28.71 -1.55
CA ASP A 274 -12.46 29.14 -0.15
C ASP A 274 -12.22 27.96 0.82
N THR A 275 -11.27 27.07 0.52
CA THR A 275 -10.89 25.95 1.41
C THR A 275 -9.59 26.28 2.14
N VAL A 276 -9.66 26.33 3.48
CA VAL A 276 -8.48 26.37 4.33
C VAL A 276 -8.18 24.92 4.75
N TRP A 277 -7.06 24.38 4.29
CA TRP A 277 -6.57 23.05 4.64
C TRP A 277 -5.66 23.16 5.85
N MET A 278 -5.98 22.47 6.95
CA MET A 278 -5.18 22.51 8.18
C MET A 278 -4.78 21.08 8.57
N HIS A 279 -3.49 20.76 8.45
CA HIS A 279 -2.92 19.51 8.96
C HIS A 279 -1.99 19.80 10.16
N PRO A 280 -1.93 18.94 11.20
CA PRO A 280 -1.04 19.11 12.35
C PRO A 280 0.47 19.08 12.04
N THR A 281 0.85 18.76 10.81
CA THR A 281 2.22 18.84 10.28
C THR A 281 2.16 19.49 8.90
N GLU A 282 2.99 20.50 8.63
CA GLU A 282 3.00 21.29 7.38
C GLU A 282 3.41 20.48 6.12
N LEU A 283 3.49 19.15 6.23
CA LEU A 283 4.19 18.26 5.29
C LEU A 283 3.37 17.02 4.92
N VAL A 284 2.03 17.09 4.99
CA VAL A 284 1.22 16.02 4.39
C VAL A 284 1.18 16.19 2.89
N LEU A 285 1.77 15.21 2.23
CA LEU A 285 1.69 15.00 0.81
C LEU A 285 0.20 14.94 0.40
N PRO A 286 -0.20 15.55 -0.73
CA PRO A 286 -1.60 15.53 -1.20
C PRO A 286 -2.12 14.11 -1.55
N TYR A 287 -1.35 13.06 -1.30
CA TYR A 287 -1.64 11.70 -1.71
C TYR A 287 -1.85 10.84 -0.48
N GLY A 288 -2.77 9.90 -0.55
CA GLY A 288 -3.14 9.09 0.60
C GLY A 288 -4.57 8.57 0.52
N LYS A 289 -5.07 8.03 1.63
CA LYS A 289 -6.43 7.52 1.80
C LYS A 289 -7.32 8.58 2.45
N PHE A 290 -8.49 8.81 1.89
CA PHE A 290 -9.41 9.89 2.27
C PHE A 290 -10.85 9.40 2.40
N ARG A 291 -11.66 10.16 3.14
CA ARG A 291 -13.12 10.02 3.15
C ARG A 291 -13.78 11.36 3.40
N TRP A 292 -14.98 11.55 2.86
CA TRP A 292 -15.83 12.66 3.22
C TRP A 292 -16.62 12.35 4.48
N LYS A 293 -16.90 13.40 5.25
CA LYS A 293 -17.68 13.40 6.47
C LYS A 293 -18.79 14.43 6.36
N LEU A 294 -20.01 14.02 6.65
CA LEU A 294 -21.18 14.90 6.72
C LEU A 294 -21.88 14.68 8.07
N GLU A 295 -22.22 15.76 8.75
CA GLU A 295 -22.90 15.73 10.05
C GLU A 295 -24.34 16.23 9.89
N THR A 296 -25.28 15.52 10.49
CA THR A 296 -26.68 15.93 10.60
C THR A 296 -26.86 16.98 11.69
N ILE A 297 -27.99 17.71 11.69
CA ILE A 297 -28.25 18.72 12.75
C ILE A 297 -28.39 18.07 14.13
N ASP A 298 -28.89 16.83 14.22
CA ASP A 298 -29.00 16.05 15.45
C ASP A 298 -27.67 15.39 15.89
N GLY A 299 -26.57 15.65 15.16
CA GLY A 299 -25.21 15.24 15.54
C GLY A 299 -24.79 13.84 15.10
N LYS A 300 -25.58 13.18 14.24
CA LYS A 300 -25.16 11.92 13.61
C LYS A 300 -24.15 12.21 12.50
N VAL A 301 -23.18 11.32 12.36
CA VAL A 301 -22.11 11.47 11.37
C VAL A 301 -22.25 10.37 10.33
N GLN A 302 -22.23 10.77 9.06
CA GLN A 302 -22.14 9.88 7.91
C GLN A 302 -20.79 10.07 7.22
N TYR A 303 -20.22 8.97 6.75
CA TYR A 303 -18.99 8.97 5.98
C TYR A 303 -19.25 8.51 4.55
N SER A 304 -18.42 8.97 3.61
CA SER A 304 -18.35 8.37 2.29
C SER A 304 -17.63 7.03 2.35
N ASN A 305 -17.69 6.28 1.24
CA ASN A 305 -16.65 5.30 0.95
C ASN A 305 -15.24 5.92 0.99
N GLU A 306 -14.25 5.12 1.36
CA GLU A 306 -12.84 5.50 1.35
C GLU A 306 -12.34 5.58 -0.09
N PHE A 307 -11.53 6.58 -0.40
CA PHE A 307 -10.91 6.73 -1.72
C PHE A 307 -9.45 7.17 -1.59
N TYR A 308 -8.68 6.99 -2.66
CA TYR A 308 -7.25 7.25 -2.65
C TYR A 308 -6.88 8.30 -3.68
N LEU A 309 -6.01 9.21 -3.26
CA LEU A 309 -5.31 10.12 -4.14
C LEU A 309 -3.94 9.53 -4.41
N LYS A 310 -3.74 9.02 -5.63
CA LYS A 310 -2.54 8.29 -6.04
C LYS A 310 -1.60 9.19 -6.84
N ARG A 311 -0.29 8.99 -6.66
CA ARG A 311 0.75 9.63 -7.48
C ARG A 311 0.75 9.00 -8.88
N MET A 312 0.86 9.83 -9.92
CA MET A 312 1.19 9.36 -11.29
C MET A 312 2.56 8.70 -11.30
#